data_AF-A0A661J4H8-F1
#
_entry.id   AF-A0A661J4H8-F1
#
_cell.length_a   1.000
_cell.length_b   1.000
_cell.length_c   1.000
_cell.angle_alpha   90.00
_cell.angle_beta   90.00
_cell.angle_gamma   90.00
#
_symmetry.space_group_name_H-M   'P 1'
#
loop_
_entity.id
_entity.type
_entity.pdbx_description
1 polymer ?
#
loop_
_entity_poly.entity_id
_entity_poly.type
_entity_poly.pdbx_seq_one_letter_code
_entity_poly.pdbx_strand_id
1 'polypeptide(L)'
;FVSWGVPLYLFSLGVHPFLFLLKLFLTQNILHYLMLPYVMEYNLPGNFEKYAKIAEFMGEKVDNLSDSDAAIKSVEAVKRLQKNVGIPSRLRDYNIKKEDLSKLVEGGMKQARLFVPNPRNLSKEDVEKIYEMAY
;
A
#
# COMPACT_ATOMS: atom_id res chain seq x y z
N PHE A 1 -8.52 -9.54 39.09
CA PHE A 1 -8.86 -10.68 39.96
C PHE A 1 -10.10 -11.36 39.41
N VAL A 2 -9.92 -12.47 38.68
CA VAL A 2 -10.99 -13.40 38.31
C VAL A 2 -10.51 -14.79 38.75
N SER A 3 -11.27 -15.39 39.65
CA SER A 3 -10.90 -16.48 40.57
C SER A 3 -11.11 -17.88 39.99
N TRP A 4 -10.60 -18.14 38.79
CA TRP A 4 -10.62 -19.50 38.21
C TRP A 4 -9.17 -19.94 38.10
N GLY A 5 -8.78 -20.99 38.82
CA GLY A 5 -7.40 -21.49 39.00
C GLY A 5 -6.70 -22.01 37.74
N VAL A 6 -6.98 -21.43 36.58
CA VAL A 6 -6.24 -21.64 35.34
C VAL A 6 -5.18 -20.53 35.26
N PRO A 7 -3.89 -20.88 35.22
CA PRO A 7 -2.85 -19.89 35.08
C PRO A 7 -3.05 -19.01 33.84
N LEU A 8 -2.90 -17.70 33.97
CA LEU A 8 -3.12 -16.70 32.90
C LEU A 8 -2.38 -17.04 31.59
N TYR A 9 -1.24 -17.75 31.68
CA TYR A 9 -0.45 -18.19 30.54
C TYR A 9 -1.12 -19.30 29.70
N LEU A 10 -1.98 -20.13 30.29
CA LEU A 10 -2.74 -21.15 29.55
C LEU A 10 -3.86 -20.53 28.70
N PHE A 11 -4.41 -19.39 29.13
CA PHE A 11 -5.33 -18.59 28.31
C PHE A 11 -4.61 -17.75 27.23
N SER A 12 -3.38 -17.28 27.50
CA SER A 12 -2.63 -16.47 26.51
C SER A 12 -2.07 -17.32 25.37
N LEU A 13 -1.62 -18.55 25.62
CA LEU A 13 -1.00 -19.42 24.61
C LEU A 13 -1.97 -19.78 23.47
N GLY A 14 -3.26 -19.94 23.77
CA GLY A 14 -4.28 -20.22 22.76
C GLY A 14 -4.63 -19.01 21.88
N VAL A 15 -4.61 -17.79 22.43
CA VAL A 15 -5.02 -16.55 21.74
C VAL A 15 -3.86 -15.91 20.96
N HIS A 16 -2.61 -16.09 21.40
CA HIS A 16 -1.43 -15.52 20.75
C HIS A 16 -1.29 -15.86 19.26
N PRO A 17 -1.49 -17.12 18.81
CA PRO A 17 -1.47 -17.44 17.39
C PRO A 17 -2.54 -16.68 16.59
N PHE A 18 -3.76 -16.54 17.13
CA PHE A 18 -4.82 -15.78 16.47
C PHE A 18 -4.49 -14.29 16.38
N LEU A 19 -3.95 -13.69 17.45
CA LEU A 19 -3.49 -12.30 17.43
C LEU A 19 -2.34 -12.10 16.46
N PHE A 20 -1.42 -13.06 16.36
CA PHE A 20 -0.33 -13.04 15.40
C PHE A 20 -0.85 -13.10 13.95
N LEU A 21 -1.76 -14.03 13.64
CA LEU A 21 -2.40 -14.14 12.32
C LEU A 21 -3.20 -12.88 11.98
N LEU A 22 -3.98 -12.36 12.93
CA LEU A 22 -4.73 -11.11 12.75
C LEU A 22 -3.78 -9.94 12.49
N LYS A 23 -2.67 -9.85 13.23
CA LYS A 23 -1.65 -8.83 13.00
C LYS A 23 -1.02 -8.97 11.61
N LEU A 24 -0.67 -10.17 11.16
CA LEU A 24 -0.15 -10.38 9.81
C LEU A 24 -1.17 -9.97 8.74
N PHE A 25 -2.43 -10.36 8.89
CA PHE A 25 -3.49 -9.99 7.95
C PHE A 25 -3.71 -8.48 7.90
N LEU A 26 -3.84 -7.82 9.06
CA LEU A 26 -4.05 -6.38 9.13
C LEU A 26 -2.85 -5.61 8.60
N THR A 27 -1.62 -5.98 8.98
CA THR A 27 -0.40 -5.33 8.49
C THR A 27 -0.25 -5.48 6.99
N GLN A 28 -0.47 -6.67 6.42
CA GLN A 28 -0.43 -6.86 4.98
C GLN A 28 -1.45 -5.99 4.25
N ASN A 29 -2.70 -5.95 4.71
CA ASN A 29 -3.73 -5.11 4.09
C ASN A 29 -3.37 -3.63 4.18
N ILE A 30 -2.89 -3.16 5.33
CA ILE A 30 -2.47 -1.77 5.50
C ILE A 30 -1.30 -1.42 4.58
N LEU A 31 -0.33 -2.33 4.40
CA LEU A 31 0.79 -2.12 3.48
C LEU A 31 0.33 -2.06 2.00
N HIS A 32 -0.67 -2.87 1.60
CA HIS A 32 -1.28 -2.74 0.27
C HIS A 32 -1.90 -1.36 0.07
N TYR A 33 -2.66 -0.88 1.05
CA TYR A 33 -3.21 0.47 0.98
C TYR A 33 -2.10 1.50 0.90
N LEU A 34 -1.10 1.46 1.77
CA LEU A 34 0.03 2.39 1.78
C LEU A 34 0.73 2.49 0.42
N MET A 35 1.01 1.36 -0.23
CA MET A 35 1.77 1.33 -1.49
C MET A 35 0.95 1.82 -2.69
N LEU A 36 -0.38 1.73 -2.63
CA LEU A 36 -1.28 2.03 -3.74
C LEU A 36 -1.03 3.37 -4.44
N PRO A 37 -1.02 4.54 -3.76
CA PRO A 37 -0.84 5.83 -4.42
C PRO A 37 0.53 5.96 -5.09
N TYR A 38 1.59 5.35 -4.55
CA TYR A 38 2.92 5.40 -5.14
C TYR A 38 3.02 4.55 -6.40
N VAL A 39 2.40 3.37 -6.40
CA VAL A 39 2.28 2.53 -7.60
C VAL A 39 1.41 3.22 -8.65
N MET A 40 0.30 3.86 -8.25
CA MET A 40 -0.54 4.63 -9.16
C MET A 40 0.23 5.80 -9.79
N GLU A 41 0.96 6.57 -8.99
CA GLU A 41 1.79 7.70 -9.43
C GLU A 41 2.82 7.25 -10.47
N TYR A 42 3.53 6.15 -10.18
CA TYR A 42 4.41 5.54 -11.16
C TYR A 42 3.66 5.10 -12.43
N ASN A 43 2.47 4.52 -12.29
CA ASN A 43 1.73 3.96 -13.42
C ASN A 43 0.95 4.97 -14.27
N LEU A 44 0.82 6.25 -13.86
CA LEU A 44 0.06 7.26 -14.60
C LEU A 44 0.36 7.27 -16.12
N PRO A 45 1.63 7.30 -16.56
CA PRO A 45 1.95 7.32 -17.99
C PRO A 45 1.55 6.06 -18.76
N GLY A 46 1.24 4.97 -18.06
CA GLY A 46 0.76 3.74 -18.68
C GLY A 46 -0.65 3.86 -19.24
N ASN A 47 -1.51 4.73 -18.65
CA ASN A 47 -2.86 5.00 -19.17
C ASN A 47 -3.52 6.21 -18.47
N PHE A 48 -3.27 7.43 -18.95
CA PHE A 48 -3.85 8.64 -18.36
C PHE A 48 -5.38 8.64 -18.39
N GLU A 49 -6.02 8.24 -19.50
CA GLU A 49 -7.49 8.21 -19.64
C GLU A 49 -8.15 7.36 -18.54
N LYS A 50 -7.60 6.18 -18.25
CA LYS A 50 -8.13 5.29 -17.21
C LYS A 50 -8.00 5.91 -15.81
N TYR A 51 -6.88 6.57 -15.52
CA TYR A 51 -6.69 7.24 -14.24
C TYR A 51 -7.54 8.50 -14.11
N ALA A 52 -7.78 9.24 -15.20
CA ALA A 52 -8.71 10.37 -15.21
C ALA A 52 -10.14 9.92 -14.85
N LYS A 53 -10.61 8.79 -15.39
CA LYS A 53 -11.90 8.18 -15.01
C LYS A 53 -11.93 7.77 -13.53
N ILE A 54 -10.82 7.26 -12.98
CA ILE A 54 -10.74 6.96 -11.54
C ILE A 54 -10.91 8.26 -10.73
N ALA A 55 -10.25 9.36 -11.12
CA ALA A 55 -10.41 10.64 -10.44
C ALA A 55 -11.87 11.11 -10.45
N GLU A 56 -12.53 11.05 -11.61
CA GLU A 56 -13.97 11.36 -11.75
C GLU A 56 -14.83 10.49 -10.81
N PHE A 57 -14.63 9.17 -10.79
CA PHE A 57 -15.37 8.26 -9.90
C PHE A 57 -15.09 8.50 -8.41
N MET A 58 -13.94 9.06 -8.07
CA MET A 58 -13.61 9.49 -6.71
C MET A 58 -14.21 10.86 -6.34
N GLY A 59 -14.96 11.48 -7.26
CA GLY A 59 -15.62 12.77 -7.05
C GLY A 59 -14.70 13.98 -7.24
N GLU A 60 -13.55 13.81 -7.91
CA GLU A 60 -12.69 14.92 -8.27
C GLU A 60 -13.29 15.75 -9.40
N LYS A 61 -13.03 17.06 -9.36
CA LYS A 61 -13.38 17.96 -10.47
C LYS A 61 -12.34 17.79 -11.58
N VAL A 62 -12.74 17.14 -12.67
CA VAL A 62 -11.88 16.87 -13.83
C VAL A 62 -12.29 17.64 -15.08
N ASP A 63 -13.38 18.41 -15.03
CA ASP A 63 -13.85 19.21 -16.16
C ASP A 63 -12.78 20.20 -16.64
N ASN A 64 -12.60 20.26 -17.96
CA ASN A 64 -11.62 21.12 -18.63
C ASN A 64 -10.14 20.83 -18.28
N LEU A 65 -9.84 19.69 -17.65
CA LEU A 65 -8.47 19.22 -17.47
C LEU A 65 -8.04 18.33 -18.63
N SER A 66 -6.72 18.30 -18.87
CA SER A 66 -6.14 17.25 -19.71
C SER A 66 -6.26 15.89 -19.00
N ASP A 67 -6.25 14.79 -19.75
CA ASP A 67 -6.25 13.45 -19.16
C ASP A 67 -5.09 13.25 -18.17
N SER A 68 -3.91 13.83 -18.45
CA SER A 68 -2.78 13.77 -17.53
C SER A 68 -3.03 14.52 -16.22
N ASP A 69 -3.59 15.73 -16.29
CA ASP A 69 -3.88 16.53 -15.10
C ASP A 69 -5.02 15.91 -14.28
N ALA A 70 -6.05 15.39 -14.95
CA ALA A 70 -7.13 14.64 -14.32
C ALA A 70 -6.62 13.33 -13.69
N ALA A 71 -5.70 12.62 -14.35
CA ALA A 71 -5.10 11.40 -13.82
C ALA A 71 -4.31 11.63 -12.53
N ILE A 72 -3.56 12.75 -12.42
CA ILE A 72 -2.84 13.13 -11.19
C ILE A 72 -3.82 13.26 -10.01
N LYS A 73 -5.02 13.82 -10.25
CA LYS A 73 -6.05 13.94 -9.20
C LYS A 73 -6.49 12.60 -8.62
N SER A 74 -6.41 11.50 -9.38
CA SER A 74 -6.73 10.16 -8.83
C SER A 74 -5.75 9.75 -7.71
N VAL A 75 -4.46 10.05 -7.87
CA VAL A 75 -3.43 9.79 -6.85
C VAL A 75 -3.68 10.67 -5.63
N GLU A 76 -3.96 11.95 -5.85
CA GLU A 76 -4.28 12.91 -4.78
C GLU A 76 -5.51 12.48 -3.98
N ALA A 77 -6.56 12.03 -4.67
CA ALA A 77 -7.79 11.53 -4.06
C ALA A 77 -7.52 10.30 -3.18
N VAL A 78 -6.71 9.34 -3.64
CA VAL A 78 -6.31 8.17 -2.84
C VAL A 78 -5.47 8.57 -1.63
N LYS A 79 -4.47 9.44 -1.80
CA LYS A 79 -3.65 9.95 -0.68
C LYS A 79 -4.53 10.68 0.36
N ARG A 80 -5.52 11.45 -0.09
CA ARG A 80 -6.48 12.13 0.80
C ARG A 80 -7.38 11.14 1.52
N LEU A 81 -7.88 10.10 0.83
CA LEU A 81 -8.69 9.05 1.44
C LEU A 81 -7.91 8.33 2.54
N GLN A 82 -6.66 7.92 2.27
CA GLN A 82 -5.79 7.28 3.26
C GLN A 82 -5.61 8.13 4.52
N LYS A 83 -5.36 9.43 4.33
CA LYS A 83 -5.23 10.39 5.42
C LYS A 83 -6.52 10.46 6.24
N ASN A 84 -7.68 10.51 5.59
CA ASN A 84 -8.98 10.62 6.26
C ASN A 84 -9.32 9.39 7.10
N VAL A 85 -8.89 8.20 6.69
CA VAL A 85 -9.10 6.95 7.46
C VAL A 85 -7.99 6.66 8.47
N GLY A 86 -6.99 7.55 8.58
CA GLY A 86 -5.92 7.43 9.57
C GLY A 86 -4.88 6.36 9.25
N ILE A 87 -4.66 6.04 7.96
CA ILE A 87 -3.57 5.15 7.53
C ILE A 87 -2.28 5.97 7.40
N PRO A 88 -1.22 5.67 8.19
CA PRO A 88 0.10 6.27 7.97
C PRO A 88 0.58 6.05 6.54
N SER A 89 1.17 7.08 5.94
CA SER A 89 1.48 7.12 4.51
C SER A 89 2.89 6.67 4.16
N ARG A 90 3.78 6.45 5.14
CA ARG A 90 5.20 6.16 4.90
C ARG A 90 5.61 4.83 5.50
N LEU A 91 6.48 4.10 4.81
CA LEU A 91 7.00 2.80 5.26
C LEU A 91 7.66 2.90 6.64
N ARG A 92 8.39 3.99 6.90
CA ARG A 92 9.05 4.24 8.18
C ARG A 92 8.07 4.37 9.36
N ASP A 93 6.81 4.72 9.11
CA ASP A 93 5.78 4.81 10.14
C ASP A 93 5.32 3.42 10.63
N TYR A 94 5.71 2.35 9.91
CA TYR A 94 5.46 0.95 10.25
C TYR A 94 6.71 0.22 10.75
N ASN A 95 7.74 0.97 11.20
CA ASN A 95 9.04 0.44 11.63
C ASN A 95 9.81 -0.33 10.54
N ILE A 96 9.52 -0.07 9.26
CA ILE A 96 10.32 -0.58 8.15
C ILE A 96 11.55 0.33 8.02
N LYS A 97 12.75 -0.25 8.14
CA LYS A 97 13.99 0.52 8.06
C LYS A 97 14.40 0.71 6.60
N LYS A 98 15.19 1.74 6.32
CA LYS A 98 15.66 2.01 4.95
C LYS A 98 16.51 0.85 4.42
N GLU A 99 17.26 0.19 5.29
CA GLU A 99 18.10 -0.96 4.93
C GLU A 99 17.28 -2.20 4.51
N ASP A 100 16.01 -2.28 4.93
CA ASP A 100 15.12 -3.38 4.57
C ASP A 100 14.51 -3.23 3.16
N LEU A 101 14.60 -2.03 2.54
CA LEU A 101 14.05 -1.78 1.21
C LEU A 101 14.65 -2.71 0.14
N SER A 102 15.96 -2.99 0.22
CA SER A 102 16.63 -3.92 -0.71
C SER A 102 16.00 -5.32 -0.69
N LYS A 103 15.69 -5.84 0.50
CA LYS A 103 15.02 -7.14 0.69
C LYS A 103 13.58 -7.12 0.19
N LEU A 104 12.87 -6.01 0.37
CA LEU A 104 11.51 -5.84 -0.14
C LEU A 104 11.48 -5.81 -1.68
N VAL A 105 12.42 -5.11 -2.31
CA VAL A 105 12.60 -5.10 -3.76
C VAL A 105 12.89 -6.52 -4.26
N GLU A 106 13.85 -7.22 -3.66
CA GLU A 106 14.16 -8.61 -4.03
C GLU A 106 12.96 -9.55 -3.86
N GLY A 107 12.21 -9.42 -2.78
CA GLY A 107 10.98 -10.18 -2.53
C GLY A 107 9.88 -9.90 -3.57
N GLY A 108 9.73 -8.64 -4.00
CA GLY A 108 8.83 -8.24 -5.08
C GLY A 108 9.24 -8.84 -6.43
N MET A 109 10.53 -8.76 -6.77
CA MET A 109 11.05 -9.31 -8.03
C MET A 109 10.95 -10.83 -8.12
N LYS A 110 11.04 -11.56 -7.00
CA LYS A 110 10.75 -13.01 -6.96
C LYS A 110 9.31 -13.33 -7.37
N GLN A 111 8.41 -12.36 -7.30
CA GLN A 111 7.01 -12.46 -7.70
C GLN A 111 6.71 -11.70 -8.99
N ALA A 112 7.72 -11.44 -9.84
CA ALA A 112 7.59 -10.64 -11.07
C ALA A 112 6.44 -11.07 -12.00
N ARG A 113 5.99 -12.34 -11.96
CA ARG A 113 4.79 -12.80 -12.68
C ARG A 113 3.54 -11.99 -12.35
N LEU A 114 3.44 -11.44 -11.14
CA LEU A 114 2.33 -10.60 -10.68
C LEU A 114 2.39 -9.18 -11.28
N PHE A 115 3.52 -8.78 -11.87
CA PHE A 115 3.67 -7.50 -12.56
C PHE A 115 3.29 -7.56 -14.04
N VAL A 116 3.09 -8.75 -14.61
CA VAL A 116 2.65 -8.93 -16.01
C VAL A 116 1.40 -8.12 -16.38
N PRO A 117 0.34 -8.03 -15.55
CA PRO A 117 -0.83 -7.20 -15.87
C PRO A 117 -0.63 -5.69 -15.61
N ASN A 118 0.54 -5.26 -15.12
CA ASN A 118 0.79 -3.86 -14.83
C ASN A 118 0.85 -3.05 -16.14
N PRO A 119 0.22 -1.85 -16.22
CA PRO A 119 0.19 -1.06 -17.46
C PRO A 119 1.57 -0.54 -17.87
N ARG A 120 2.57 -0.62 -16.97
CA ARG A 120 3.98 -0.37 -17.25
C ARG A 120 4.80 -1.61 -16.95
N ASN A 121 5.78 -1.92 -17.80
CA ASN A 121 6.79 -2.89 -17.44
C ASN A 121 7.61 -2.34 -16.25
N LEU A 122 7.70 -3.13 -15.18
CA LEU A 122 8.43 -2.78 -13.96
C LEU A 122 9.79 -3.49 -13.97
N SER A 123 10.87 -2.72 -14.07
CA SER A 123 12.21 -3.22 -13.77
C SER A 123 12.46 -3.28 -12.26
N LYS A 124 13.59 -3.89 -11.84
CA LYS A 124 14.00 -3.88 -10.43
C LYS A 124 14.20 -2.43 -9.93
N GLU A 125 14.83 -1.61 -10.75
CA GLU A 125 15.12 -0.20 -10.48
C GLU A 125 13.83 0.63 -10.36
N ASP A 126 12.80 0.29 -11.13
CA ASP A 126 11.49 0.93 -11.01
C ASP A 126 10.80 0.58 -9.69
N VAL A 127 10.86 -0.70 -9.29
CA VAL A 127 10.33 -1.16 -8.00
C VAL A 127 11.07 -0.49 -6.84
N GLU A 128 12.39 -0.34 -6.94
CA GLU A 128 13.21 0.39 -5.97
C GLU A 128 12.77 1.85 -5.84
N LYS A 129 12.61 2.57 -6.96
CA LYS A 129 12.10 3.95 -6.95
C LYS A 129 10.72 4.06 -6.29
N ILE A 130 9.82 3.12 -6.56
CA ILE A 130 8.48 3.12 -5.93
C ILE A 130 8.59 2.95 -4.40
N TYR A 131 9.46 2.06 -3.93
CA TYR A 131 9.72 1.91 -2.49
C TYR A 131 10.39 3.15 -1.88
N GLU A 132 11.30 3.81 -2.61
CA GLU A 132 11.92 5.06 -2.17
C GLU A 132 10.92 6.22 -2.09
N MET A 133 9.97 6.32 -3.03
CA MET A 133 8.87 7.29 -2.98
C MET A 133 7.99 7.09 -1.74
N ALA A 134 7.84 5.85 -1.29
CA ALA A 134 6.99 5.46 -0.16
C ALA A 134 7.67 5.53 1.22
N TYR A 135 8.97 5.87 1.28
CA TYR A 135 9.75 5.91 2.53
C TYR A 135 9.62 7.23 3.29
#